data_AF-A0A7S2FNT6-F1
#
_entry.id   AF-A0A7S2FNT6-F1
#
_cell.length_a   1.000
_cell.length_b   1.000
_cell.length_c   1.000
_cell.angle_alpha   90.00
_cell.angle_beta   90.00
_cell.angle_gamma   90.00
#
_symmetry.space_group_name_H-M   'P 1'
#
loop_
_entity.id
_entity.type
_entity.pdbx_description
1 polymer ?
#
loop_
_entity_poly.entity_id
_entity_poly.type
_entity_poly.pdbx_seq_one_letter_code
_entity_poly.pdbx_strand_id
1 'polypeptide(L)'
;VYKVTLMAEGAEEAEAAADEEEANEKAAEAQAEEAKKKAAAAAAAAAAEKKAKEKAEKEAKGEAVEEEQEPEPMEEEEEVEEKPAVDFGKLDIFGVENVLDVGGGQPLFSLFAYEDWTMLTLRFEMHLLAHAFRRDVKDPDRVGIILDHLAFYYQKYFKKSLNLKTYGVENHKDLLGLIKDTVMISGKNQVVQSMLPDDIESFGIFAMITEEARRYRTRRVNMGDESAALKVIQPQVGGAGIVAGGPRPSTPVVAGPRPVAGAIGPIAAVRPGMWPRPVVTTTFANGVGPGMRPTWWGGGKGY
;
A
#
# COMPACT_ATOMS: atom_id res chain seq x y z
N VAL A 1 36.58 -44.42 36.90
CA VAL A 1 35.60 -43.91 37.88
C VAL A 1 35.53 -42.38 37.85
N TYR A 2 36.63 -41.64 38.06
CA TYR A 2 36.64 -40.16 38.06
C TYR A 2 36.24 -39.44 36.75
N LYS A 3 36.36 -40.08 35.58
CA LYS A 3 36.03 -39.45 34.28
C LYS A 3 34.53 -39.54 33.92
N VAL A 4 33.79 -40.43 34.56
CA VAL A 4 32.34 -40.65 34.30
C VAL A 4 31.49 -39.75 35.19
N THR A 5 31.95 -39.43 36.39
CA THR A 5 31.28 -38.49 37.31
C THR A 5 31.32 -37.04 36.80
N LEU A 6 32.44 -36.59 36.22
CA LEU A 6 32.57 -35.23 35.66
C LEU A 6 31.67 -34.97 34.44
N MET A 7 31.27 -36.01 33.70
CA MET A 7 30.34 -35.86 32.57
C MET A 7 28.87 -35.89 32.99
N ALA A 8 28.56 -36.42 34.18
CA ALA A 8 27.20 -36.41 34.72
C ALA A 8 26.88 -35.03 35.35
N GLU A 9 27.82 -34.44 36.09
CA GLU A 9 27.65 -33.09 36.67
C GLU A 9 27.50 -32.01 35.58
N GLY A 10 28.26 -32.11 34.48
CA GLY A 10 28.15 -31.17 33.36
C GLY A 10 26.87 -31.32 32.51
N ALA A 11 26.15 -32.44 32.61
CA ALA A 11 24.86 -32.62 31.94
C ALA A 11 23.72 -32.04 32.78
N GLU A 12 23.79 -32.16 34.11
CA GLU A 12 22.80 -31.62 35.04
C GLU A 12 22.86 -30.07 35.10
N GLU A 13 24.05 -29.48 34.99
CA GLU A 13 24.20 -28.01 34.88
C GLU A 13 23.67 -27.45 33.54
N ALA A 14 23.71 -28.24 32.46
CA ALA A 14 23.20 -27.82 31.15
C ALA A 14 21.66 -27.88 31.07
N GLU A 15 21.04 -28.85 31.73
CA GLU A 15 19.58 -28.99 31.83
C GLU A 15 18.99 -27.87 32.71
N ALA A 16 19.64 -27.54 33.84
CA ALA A 16 19.24 -26.43 34.70
C ALA A 16 19.32 -25.06 34.00
N ALA A 17 20.29 -24.85 33.11
CA ALA A 17 20.42 -23.60 32.35
C ALA A 17 19.34 -23.45 31.26
N ALA A 18 18.90 -24.56 30.65
CA ALA A 18 17.84 -24.54 29.64
C ALA A 18 16.46 -24.24 30.27
N ASP A 19 16.18 -24.81 31.44
CA ASP A 19 14.94 -24.54 32.18
C ASP A 19 14.84 -23.08 32.67
N GLU A 20 15.97 -22.47 33.02
CA GLU A 20 16.03 -21.05 33.41
C GLU A 20 15.81 -20.09 32.22
N GLU A 21 16.29 -20.45 31.02
CA GLU A 21 16.07 -19.69 29.79
C GLU A 21 14.60 -19.74 29.33
N GLU A 22 13.97 -20.92 29.37
CA GLU A 22 12.55 -21.09 29.02
C GLU A 22 11.61 -20.37 30.01
N ALA A 23 11.95 -20.36 31.30
CA ALA A 23 11.21 -19.61 32.31
C ALA A 23 11.29 -18.09 32.09
N ASN A 24 12.43 -17.59 31.63
CA ASN A 24 12.65 -16.17 31.38
C ASN A 24 11.95 -15.70 30.08
N GLU A 25 11.89 -16.55 29.05
CA GLU A 25 11.15 -16.27 27.82
C GLU A 25 9.63 -16.18 28.08
N LYS A 26 9.07 -17.11 28.86
CA LYS A 26 7.65 -17.07 29.27
C LYS A 26 7.31 -15.86 30.13
N ALA A 27 8.22 -15.45 31.02
CA ALA A 27 8.05 -14.25 31.82
C ALA A 27 8.08 -12.96 30.96
N ALA A 28 8.93 -12.91 29.95
CA ALA A 28 9.01 -11.78 29.01
C ALA A 28 7.76 -11.68 28.12
N GLU A 29 7.21 -12.81 27.68
CA GLU A 29 5.99 -12.85 26.87
C GLU A 29 4.76 -12.39 27.67
N ALA A 30 4.64 -12.83 28.93
CA ALA A 30 3.57 -12.38 29.84
C ALA A 30 3.64 -10.86 30.12
N GLN A 31 4.84 -10.32 30.32
CA GLN A 31 5.04 -8.88 30.53
C GLN A 31 4.72 -8.06 29.26
N ALA A 32 5.06 -8.57 28.08
CA ALA A 32 4.72 -7.92 26.81
C ALA A 32 3.21 -7.91 26.55
N GLU A 33 2.49 -8.96 26.93
CA GLU A 33 1.03 -9.07 26.79
C GLU A 33 0.30 -8.11 27.74
N GLU A 34 0.75 -8.00 29.00
CA GLU A 34 0.22 -7.05 29.97
C GLU A 34 0.47 -5.59 29.55
N ALA A 35 1.65 -5.29 28.98
CA ALA A 35 1.97 -3.97 28.45
C ALA A 35 1.08 -3.60 27.25
N LYS A 36 0.78 -4.56 26.36
CA LYS A 36 -0.15 -4.36 25.22
C LYS A 36 -1.58 -4.10 25.71
N LYS A 37 -2.06 -4.85 26.70
CA LYS A 37 -3.40 -4.65 27.31
C LYS A 37 -3.52 -3.26 27.94
N LYS A 38 -2.50 -2.79 28.68
CA LYS A 38 -2.49 -1.44 29.26
C LYS A 38 -2.43 -0.33 28.21
N ALA A 39 -1.68 -0.52 27.12
CA ALA A 39 -1.62 0.45 26.03
C ALA A 39 -2.95 0.56 25.27
N ALA A 40 -3.65 -0.55 25.04
CA ALA A 40 -4.96 -0.58 24.40
C ALA A 40 -6.02 0.12 25.27
N ALA A 41 -6.04 -0.13 26.58
CA ALA A 41 -6.95 0.53 27.51
C ALA A 41 -6.73 2.06 27.57
N ALA A 42 -5.47 2.51 27.56
CA ALA A 42 -5.14 3.94 27.54
C ALA A 42 -5.58 4.62 26.22
N ALA A 43 -5.43 3.93 25.09
CA ALA A 43 -5.88 4.44 23.80
C ALA A 43 -7.41 4.54 23.71
N ALA A 44 -8.14 3.57 24.27
CA ALA A 44 -9.61 3.59 24.33
C ALA A 44 -10.13 4.74 25.21
N ALA A 45 -9.51 4.96 26.38
CA ALA A 45 -9.86 6.08 27.26
C ALA A 45 -9.62 7.45 26.59
N ALA A 46 -8.49 7.60 25.88
CA ALA A 46 -8.18 8.84 25.15
C ALA A 46 -9.15 9.10 23.99
N ALA A 47 -9.61 8.05 23.31
CA ALA A 47 -10.61 8.15 22.23
C ALA A 47 -11.99 8.55 22.77
N ALA A 48 -12.39 8.03 23.93
CA ALA A 48 -13.64 8.39 24.61
C ALA A 48 -13.66 9.86 25.04
N GLU A 49 -12.54 10.36 25.61
CA GLU A 49 -12.44 11.76 26.02
C GLU A 49 -12.50 12.73 24.83
N LYS A 50 -11.92 12.34 23.68
CA LYS A 50 -11.94 13.14 22.45
C LYS A 50 -13.35 13.22 21.84
N LYS A 51 -14.09 12.11 21.84
CA LYS A 51 -15.50 12.08 21.41
C LYS A 51 -16.42 12.88 22.33
N ALA A 52 -16.17 12.88 23.64
CA ALA A 52 -16.92 13.70 24.59
C ALA A 52 -16.71 15.22 24.35
N LYS A 53 -15.48 15.63 24.05
CA LYS A 53 -15.16 17.04 23.72
C LYS A 53 -15.76 17.48 22.38
N GLU A 54 -15.81 16.60 21.38
CA GLU A 54 -16.43 16.90 20.08
C GLU A 54 -17.97 17.02 20.18
N LYS A 55 -18.61 16.21 21.03
CA LYS A 55 -20.06 16.30 21.31
C LYS A 55 -20.40 17.62 22.04
N ALA A 56 -19.58 18.04 23.01
CA ALA A 56 -19.76 19.32 23.70
C ALA A 56 -19.53 20.55 22.78
N GLU A 57 -18.65 20.46 21.79
CA GLU A 57 -18.44 21.56 20.82
C GLU A 57 -19.59 21.68 19.81
N LYS A 58 -20.23 20.56 19.44
CA LYS A 58 -21.40 20.55 18.55
C LYS A 58 -22.67 21.09 19.24
N GLU A 59 -22.87 20.78 20.53
CA GLU A 59 -23.96 21.38 21.33
C GLU A 59 -23.82 22.89 21.53
N ALA A 60 -22.59 23.42 21.61
CA ALA A 60 -22.34 24.85 21.72
C ALA A 60 -22.57 25.64 20.41
N LYS A 61 -22.68 24.97 19.26
CA LYS A 61 -22.85 25.59 17.93
C LYS A 61 -24.27 25.54 17.35
N GLY A 62 -25.24 24.96 18.07
CA GLY A 62 -26.67 25.11 17.77
C GLY A 62 -27.13 24.48 16.44
N GLU A 63 -26.51 23.39 16.00
CA GLU A 63 -27.06 22.53 14.95
C GLU A 63 -28.00 21.48 15.56
N ALA A 64 -29.17 21.29 14.95
CA ALA A 64 -30.23 20.42 15.43
C ALA A 64 -29.77 18.95 15.46
N VAL A 65 -29.91 18.31 16.62
CA VAL A 65 -29.71 16.88 16.83
C VAL A 65 -30.96 16.16 16.35
N GLU A 66 -30.83 15.38 15.27
CA GLU A 66 -31.82 14.37 14.91
C GLU A 66 -31.66 13.20 15.89
N GLU A 67 -32.76 12.82 16.52
CA GLU A 67 -32.86 11.80 17.56
C GLU A 67 -32.66 10.41 16.92
N GLU A 68 -31.39 9.98 16.77
CA GLU A 68 -31.06 8.57 16.58
C GLU A 68 -31.10 7.86 17.93
N GLN A 69 -31.95 6.84 18.00
CA GLN A 69 -32.17 5.96 19.15
C GLN A 69 -30.86 5.55 19.82
N GLU A 70 -30.82 5.72 21.14
CA GLU A 70 -29.84 5.09 22.02
C GLU A 70 -29.80 3.58 21.75
N PRO A 71 -28.67 2.97 21.38
CA PRO A 71 -28.43 1.61 21.79
C PRO A 71 -28.10 1.65 23.28
N GLU A 72 -28.96 1.04 24.11
CA GLU A 72 -28.58 0.67 25.48
C GLU A 72 -27.22 -0.03 25.43
N PRO A 73 -26.32 0.21 26.41
CA PRO A 73 -25.12 -0.58 26.53
C PRO A 73 -25.56 -1.98 26.98
N MET A 74 -25.86 -2.85 26.02
CA MET A 74 -25.68 -4.27 26.22
C MET A 74 -24.18 -4.43 26.50
N GLU A 75 -23.85 -4.62 27.77
CA GLU A 75 -22.68 -5.37 28.18
C GLU A 75 -22.83 -6.78 27.58
N GLU A 76 -22.62 -6.90 26.27
CA GLU A 76 -21.99 -8.10 25.74
C GLU A 76 -20.59 -8.07 26.33
N GLU A 77 -20.44 -8.75 27.47
CA GLU A 77 -19.28 -9.60 27.64
C GLU A 77 -19.19 -10.45 26.36
N GLU A 78 -18.54 -9.91 25.31
CA GLU A 78 -17.84 -10.72 24.33
C GLU A 78 -16.85 -11.52 25.17
N GLU A 79 -17.33 -12.66 25.66
CA GLU A 79 -16.53 -13.85 25.83
C GLU A 79 -15.66 -13.86 24.59
N VAL A 80 -14.38 -13.51 24.76
CA VAL A 80 -13.38 -13.68 23.73
C VAL A 80 -13.36 -15.19 23.54
N GLU A 81 -14.27 -15.69 22.70
CA GLU A 81 -14.06 -16.94 22.01
C GLU A 81 -12.69 -16.75 21.41
N GLU A 82 -11.70 -17.41 22.00
CA GLU A 82 -10.40 -17.59 21.38
C GLU A 82 -10.69 -18.29 20.07
N LYS A 83 -11.02 -17.50 19.05
CA LYS A 83 -11.22 -18.00 17.69
C LYS A 83 -9.92 -18.72 17.40
N PRO A 84 -9.99 -20.04 17.13
CA PRO A 84 -8.79 -20.85 17.07
C PRO A 84 -7.85 -20.20 16.07
N ALA A 85 -6.66 -19.79 16.53
CA ALA A 85 -5.67 -19.17 15.67
C ALA A 85 -5.40 -20.13 14.51
N VAL A 86 -5.68 -19.70 13.28
CA VAL A 86 -5.52 -20.55 12.11
C VAL A 86 -4.02 -20.78 11.91
N ASP A 87 -3.60 -22.05 11.94
CA ASP A 87 -2.23 -22.43 11.60
C ASP A 87 -2.03 -22.32 10.08
N PHE A 88 -1.65 -21.12 9.63
CA PHE A 88 -1.30 -20.86 8.24
C PHE A 88 -0.15 -21.77 7.73
N GLY A 89 0.66 -22.38 8.60
CA GLY A 89 1.74 -23.28 8.17
C GLY A 89 1.22 -24.59 7.57
N LYS A 90 0.09 -25.09 8.07
CA LYS A 90 -0.51 -26.39 7.68
C LYS A 90 -1.76 -26.26 6.81
N LEU A 91 -2.33 -25.06 6.70
CA LEU A 91 -3.50 -24.80 5.87
C LEU A 91 -3.24 -25.13 4.39
N ASP A 92 -4.10 -25.95 3.79
CA ASP A 92 -4.13 -26.15 2.34
C ASP A 92 -4.73 -24.91 1.66
N ILE A 93 -3.91 -24.19 0.92
CA ILE A 93 -4.22 -22.87 0.34
C ILE A 93 -5.25 -22.99 -0.78
N PHE A 94 -5.21 -24.10 -1.54
CA PHE A 94 -6.09 -24.30 -2.71
C PHE A 94 -7.41 -24.99 -2.34
N GLY A 95 -7.50 -25.58 -1.15
CA GLY A 95 -8.73 -26.15 -0.61
C GLY A 95 -9.66 -25.12 0.06
N VAL A 96 -9.26 -23.85 0.13
CA VAL A 96 -10.06 -22.79 0.76
C VAL A 96 -11.20 -22.35 -0.16
N GLU A 97 -12.44 -22.49 0.31
CA GLU A 97 -13.62 -21.99 -0.43
C GLU A 97 -13.78 -20.46 -0.32
N ASN A 98 -13.53 -19.89 0.87
CA ASN A 98 -13.65 -18.45 1.12
C ASN A 98 -12.29 -17.79 1.43
N VAL A 99 -11.78 -17.00 0.50
CA VAL A 99 -10.49 -16.29 0.66
C VAL A 99 -10.54 -15.22 1.76
N LEU A 100 -11.72 -14.70 2.09
CA LEU A 100 -11.91 -13.67 3.12
C LEU A 100 -12.02 -14.25 4.54
N ASP A 101 -12.28 -15.55 4.67
CA ASP A 101 -12.35 -16.24 5.96
C ASP A 101 -11.83 -17.67 5.79
N VAL A 102 -10.56 -17.88 6.15
CA VAL A 102 -9.93 -19.21 6.21
C VAL A 102 -10.16 -19.91 7.56
N GLY A 103 -10.92 -19.28 8.46
CA GLY A 103 -11.12 -19.68 9.84
C GLY A 103 -10.90 -18.50 10.79
N GLY A 104 -11.73 -18.43 11.83
CA GLY A 104 -11.62 -17.39 12.86
C GLY A 104 -11.85 -15.96 12.34
N GLY A 105 -12.44 -15.78 11.15
CA GLY A 105 -12.65 -14.47 10.53
C GLY A 105 -11.39 -13.86 9.94
N GLN A 106 -10.33 -14.65 9.73
CA GLN A 106 -9.07 -14.16 9.16
C GLN A 106 -9.02 -14.40 7.64
N PRO A 107 -8.67 -13.39 6.82
CA PRO A 107 -8.49 -13.60 5.40
C PRO A 107 -7.17 -14.32 5.10
N LEU A 108 -7.11 -15.01 3.95
CA LEU A 108 -5.93 -15.74 3.49
C LEU A 108 -4.69 -14.84 3.34
N PHE A 109 -4.89 -13.59 2.96
CA PHE A 109 -3.84 -12.59 2.74
C PHE A 109 -3.55 -11.73 3.97
N SER A 110 -3.99 -12.15 5.16
CA SER A 110 -3.78 -11.42 6.42
C SER A 110 -2.30 -11.11 6.71
N LEU A 111 -1.40 -12.00 6.31
CA LEU A 111 0.05 -11.89 6.52
C LEU A 111 0.81 -11.30 5.31
N PHE A 112 0.11 -10.72 4.33
CA PHE A 112 0.76 -10.14 3.16
C PHE A 112 1.53 -8.87 3.52
N ALA A 113 2.81 -8.87 3.16
CA ALA A 113 3.62 -7.67 3.18
C ALA A 113 3.40 -6.84 1.90
N TYR A 114 3.97 -5.63 1.87
CA TYR A 114 3.94 -4.77 0.68
C TYR A 114 4.41 -5.50 -0.59
N GLU A 115 5.48 -6.28 -0.46
CA GLU A 115 6.06 -7.05 -1.56
C GLU A 115 5.07 -8.08 -2.11
N ASP A 116 4.32 -8.76 -1.25
CA ASP A 116 3.34 -9.77 -1.65
C ASP A 116 2.18 -9.10 -2.41
N TRP A 117 1.72 -7.91 -1.97
CA TRP A 117 0.74 -7.11 -2.71
C TRP A 117 1.25 -6.67 -4.09
N THR A 118 2.52 -6.27 -4.19
CA THR A 118 3.11 -5.93 -5.51
C THR A 118 3.19 -7.14 -6.43
N MET A 119 3.53 -8.32 -5.90
CA MET A 119 3.62 -9.54 -6.68
C MET A 119 2.24 -10.06 -7.11
N LEU A 120 1.22 -9.95 -6.26
CA LEU A 120 -0.18 -10.21 -6.62
C LEU A 120 -0.63 -9.27 -7.75
N THR A 121 -0.34 -7.98 -7.61
CA THR A 121 -0.68 -6.99 -8.64
C THR A 121 -0.04 -7.35 -9.97
N LEU A 122 1.26 -7.66 -9.97
CA LEU A 122 1.98 -8.00 -11.19
C LEU A 122 1.45 -9.30 -11.82
N ARG A 123 1.11 -10.32 -11.01
CA ARG A 123 0.45 -11.56 -11.46
C ARG A 123 -0.82 -11.28 -12.23
N PHE A 124 -1.70 -10.48 -11.63
CA PHE A 124 -3.00 -10.16 -12.19
C PHE A 124 -2.87 -9.31 -13.45
N GLU A 125 -2.03 -8.27 -13.43
CA GLU A 125 -1.79 -7.41 -14.59
C GLU A 125 -1.21 -8.21 -15.78
N MET A 126 -0.24 -9.10 -15.55
CA MET A 126 0.36 -9.90 -16.62
C MET A 126 -0.61 -10.94 -17.20
N HIS A 127 -1.43 -11.56 -16.35
CA HIS A 127 -2.50 -12.45 -16.78
C HIS A 127 -3.52 -11.73 -17.68
N LEU A 128 -4.00 -10.57 -17.23
CA LEU A 128 -4.96 -9.76 -17.98
C LEU A 128 -4.36 -9.28 -19.30
N LEU A 129 -3.10 -8.85 -19.31
CA LEU A 129 -2.39 -8.40 -20.51
C LEU A 129 -2.32 -9.50 -21.58
N ALA A 130 -1.97 -10.73 -21.17
CA ALA A 130 -1.85 -11.85 -22.09
C ALA A 130 -3.19 -12.19 -22.77
N HIS A 131 -4.29 -12.17 -22.03
CA HIS A 131 -5.62 -12.45 -22.56
C HIS A 131 -6.21 -11.27 -23.35
N ALA A 132 -6.04 -10.04 -22.86
CA ALA A 132 -6.47 -8.83 -23.57
C ALA A 132 -5.81 -8.71 -24.94
N PHE A 133 -4.51 -9.02 -25.04
CA PHE A 133 -3.80 -9.04 -26.32
C PHE A 133 -4.39 -10.07 -27.29
N ARG A 134 -4.71 -11.28 -26.83
CA ARG A 134 -5.32 -12.33 -27.67
C ARG A 134 -6.71 -11.96 -28.15
N ARG A 135 -7.49 -11.22 -27.35
CA ARG A 135 -8.82 -10.72 -27.72
C ARG A 135 -8.75 -9.57 -28.73
N ASP A 136 -7.74 -8.71 -28.60
CA ASP A 136 -7.52 -7.55 -29.49
C ASP A 136 -6.92 -7.97 -30.84
N VAL A 137 -5.93 -8.86 -30.81
CA VAL A 137 -5.26 -9.40 -32.00
C VAL A 137 -6.01 -10.63 -32.50
N LYS A 138 -6.93 -10.42 -33.43
CA LYS A 138 -7.72 -11.48 -34.09
C LYS A 138 -6.93 -12.20 -35.21
N ASP A 139 -5.64 -12.41 -35.01
CA ASP A 139 -4.75 -13.04 -35.98
C ASP A 139 -4.24 -14.38 -35.45
N PRO A 140 -4.55 -15.51 -36.12
CA PRO A 140 -4.13 -16.84 -35.66
C PRO A 140 -2.60 -17.04 -35.66
N ASP A 141 -1.84 -16.28 -36.46
CA ASP A 141 -0.39 -16.38 -36.52
C ASP A 141 0.29 -15.61 -35.37
N ARG A 142 -0.44 -14.71 -34.69
CA ARG A 142 0.04 -13.89 -33.57
C ARG A 142 -0.61 -14.34 -32.26
N VAL A 143 -0.17 -15.49 -31.78
CA VAL A 143 -0.74 -16.19 -30.60
C VAL A 143 -0.51 -15.45 -29.27
N GLY A 144 0.50 -14.58 -29.17
CA GLY A 144 0.81 -13.87 -27.92
C GLY A 144 1.82 -12.74 -28.07
N ILE A 145 2.21 -12.17 -26.93
CA ILE A 145 3.13 -11.04 -26.86
C ILE A 145 4.57 -11.54 -26.93
N ILE A 146 5.37 -11.00 -27.83
CA ILE A 146 6.82 -11.24 -27.84
C ILE A 146 7.45 -10.42 -26.71
N LEU A 147 8.42 -11.01 -26.00
CA LEU A 147 9.06 -10.44 -24.82
C LEU A 147 9.57 -8.99 -25.01
N ASP A 148 10.14 -8.67 -26.16
CA ASP A 148 10.64 -7.31 -26.47
C ASP A 148 9.54 -6.24 -26.55
N HIS A 149 8.31 -6.64 -26.86
CA HIS A 149 7.17 -5.74 -26.96
C HIS A 149 6.34 -5.68 -25.68
N LEU A 150 6.74 -6.40 -24.62
CA LEU A 150 6.00 -6.47 -23.37
C LEU A 150 5.79 -5.10 -22.74
N ALA A 151 6.84 -4.30 -22.60
CA ALA A 151 6.74 -2.95 -22.04
C ALA A 151 5.84 -2.01 -22.87
N PHE A 152 5.90 -2.13 -24.20
CA PHE A 152 5.04 -1.35 -25.10
C PHE A 152 3.56 -1.68 -24.91
N TYR A 153 3.21 -2.97 -24.89
CA TYR A 153 1.83 -3.39 -24.68
C TYR A 153 1.36 -3.08 -23.26
N TYR A 154 2.20 -3.26 -22.25
CA TYR A 154 1.86 -2.88 -20.88
C TYR A 154 1.47 -1.40 -20.79
N GLN A 155 2.24 -0.51 -21.42
CA GLN A 155 1.90 0.92 -21.48
C GLN A 155 0.65 1.20 -22.33
N LYS A 156 0.43 0.47 -23.42
CA LYS A 156 -0.76 0.62 -24.27
C LYS A 156 -2.05 0.27 -23.52
N TYR A 157 -2.08 -0.84 -22.79
CA TYR A 157 -3.28 -1.30 -22.10
C TYR A 157 -3.49 -0.62 -20.74
N PHE A 158 -2.44 -0.51 -19.91
CA PHE A 158 -2.57 0.01 -18.55
C PHE A 158 -2.28 1.51 -18.43
N LYS A 159 -1.80 2.16 -19.50
CA LYS A 159 -1.38 3.58 -19.48
C LYS A 159 -0.35 3.87 -18.38
N LYS A 160 0.45 2.87 -18.02
CA LYS A 160 1.45 2.87 -16.95
C LYS A 160 2.76 2.32 -17.49
N SER A 161 3.90 2.87 -17.08
CA SER A 161 5.20 2.32 -17.45
C SER A 161 5.53 1.08 -16.62
N LEU A 162 6.09 0.07 -17.25
CA LEU A 162 6.61 -1.10 -16.54
C LEU A 162 8.01 -0.77 -15.99
N ASN A 163 8.10 -0.55 -14.67
CA ASN A 163 9.35 -0.18 -14.02
C ASN A 163 10.06 -1.42 -13.46
N LEU A 164 11.04 -1.97 -14.19
CA LEU A 164 11.76 -3.19 -13.74
C LEU A 164 12.52 -2.98 -12.42
N LYS A 165 13.02 -1.75 -12.19
CA LYS A 165 13.74 -1.38 -10.97
C LYS A 165 12.94 -1.56 -9.69
N THR A 166 11.61 -1.42 -9.73
CA THR A 166 10.78 -1.60 -8.52
C THR A 166 10.74 -3.05 -8.06
N TYR A 167 11.04 -4.00 -8.95
CA TYR A 167 11.11 -5.43 -8.66
C TYR A 167 12.54 -5.92 -8.42
N GLY A 168 13.54 -5.03 -8.49
CA GLY A 168 14.94 -5.38 -8.33
C GLY A 168 15.51 -6.25 -9.46
N VAL A 169 14.91 -6.19 -10.66
CA VAL A 169 15.35 -6.94 -11.84
C VAL A 169 15.75 -6.00 -12.98
N GLU A 170 16.61 -6.49 -13.88
CA GLU A 170 17.11 -5.71 -15.03
C GLU A 170 16.44 -6.10 -16.34
N ASN A 171 16.04 -7.38 -16.50
CA ASN A 171 15.45 -7.89 -17.74
C ASN A 171 13.98 -8.26 -17.56
N HIS A 172 13.20 -8.14 -18.64
CA HIS A 172 11.80 -8.61 -18.68
C HIS A 172 11.69 -10.12 -18.47
N LYS A 173 12.72 -10.88 -18.89
CA LYS A 173 12.78 -12.33 -18.66
C LYS A 173 12.88 -12.65 -17.16
N ASP A 174 13.68 -11.89 -16.43
CA ASP A 174 13.86 -12.07 -14.99
C ASP A 174 12.61 -11.65 -14.23
N LEU A 175 11.92 -10.58 -14.69
CA LEU A 175 10.61 -10.18 -14.16
C LEU A 175 9.58 -11.30 -14.30
N LEU A 176 9.46 -11.90 -15.49
CA LEU A 176 8.56 -13.03 -15.71
C LEU A 176 9.01 -14.28 -14.94
N GLY A 177 10.30 -14.43 -14.67
CA GLY A 177 10.84 -15.49 -13.80
C GLY A 177 10.35 -15.42 -12.36
N LEU A 178 10.04 -14.23 -11.84
CA LEU A 178 9.41 -14.05 -10.52
C LEU A 178 7.96 -14.56 -10.49
N ILE A 179 7.33 -14.72 -11.66
CA ILE A 179 5.92 -15.11 -11.81
C ILE A 179 5.75 -16.25 -12.81
N LYS A 180 6.59 -17.26 -12.64
CA LYS A 180 6.52 -18.51 -13.43
C LYS A 180 5.23 -19.30 -13.21
N ASP A 181 4.50 -18.99 -12.13
CA ASP A 181 3.27 -19.63 -11.67
C ASP A 181 2.02 -19.16 -12.43
N THR A 182 2.00 -17.93 -12.98
CA THR A 182 0.85 -17.44 -13.77
C THR A 182 1.17 -17.28 -15.25
N VAL A 183 2.42 -16.97 -15.59
CA VAL A 183 2.82 -16.68 -16.97
C VAL A 183 4.04 -17.50 -17.36
N MET A 184 3.97 -18.11 -18.54
CA MET A 184 5.04 -18.89 -19.12
C MET A 184 5.54 -18.27 -20.43
N ILE A 185 6.84 -18.42 -20.68
CA ILE A 185 7.47 -18.06 -21.95
C ILE A 185 7.51 -19.31 -22.82
N SER A 186 6.77 -19.30 -23.92
CA SER A 186 6.65 -20.44 -24.83
C SER A 186 7.50 -20.27 -26.09
N GLY A 187 8.19 -21.36 -26.45
CA GLY A 187 8.84 -21.55 -27.75
C GLY A 187 10.15 -20.78 -27.97
N LYS A 188 10.68 -20.94 -29.20
CA LYS A 188 11.91 -20.28 -29.68
C LYS A 188 11.75 -18.76 -29.81
N ASN A 189 10.51 -18.30 -29.98
CA ASN A 189 10.18 -16.89 -30.25
C ASN A 189 9.90 -16.09 -28.97
N GLN A 190 10.10 -16.69 -27.79
CA GLN A 190 9.89 -16.05 -26.48
C GLN A 190 8.53 -15.35 -26.36
N VAL A 191 7.47 -16.10 -26.63
CA VAL A 191 6.09 -15.60 -26.58
C VAL A 191 5.53 -15.79 -25.17
N VAL A 192 4.96 -14.73 -24.62
CA VAL A 192 4.35 -14.70 -23.30
C VAL A 192 2.93 -15.25 -23.38
N GLN A 193 2.65 -16.29 -22.60
CA GLN A 193 1.34 -16.94 -22.54
C GLN A 193 0.91 -17.10 -21.07
N SER A 194 -0.36 -16.83 -20.78
CA SER A 194 -0.95 -17.12 -19.47
C SER A 194 -1.16 -18.62 -19.33
N MET A 195 -0.80 -19.17 -18.16
CA MET A 195 -1.10 -20.56 -17.78
C MET A 195 -2.55 -20.72 -17.31
N LEU A 196 -3.11 -19.65 -16.73
CA LEU A 196 -4.49 -19.64 -16.26
C LEU A 196 -5.45 -19.32 -17.41
N PRO A 197 -6.65 -19.94 -17.44
CA PRO A 197 -7.68 -19.66 -18.42
C PRO A 197 -8.18 -18.22 -18.32
N ASP A 198 -8.79 -17.72 -19.39
CA ASP A 198 -9.31 -16.35 -19.46
C ASP A 198 -10.64 -16.18 -18.68
N ASP A 199 -11.42 -17.27 -18.62
CA ASP A 199 -12.66 -17.35 -17.88
C ASP A 199 -12.38 -18.03 -16.53
N ILE A 200 -12.01 -17.22 -15.53
CA ILE A 200 -11.78 -17.68 -14.15
C ILE A 200 -13.01 -17.30 -13.33
N GLU A 201 -13.60 -18.29 -12.67
CA GLU A 201 -14.79 -18.10 -11.82
C GLU A 201 -14.52 -17.17 -10.63
N SER A 202 -13.32 -17.22 -10.06
CA SER A 202 -12.91 -16.38 -8.94
C SER A 202 -11.47 -15.87 -9.08
N PHE A 203 -11.30 -14.55 -8.97
CA PHE A 203 -9.98 -13.91 -8.88
C PHE A 203 -9.24 -14.20 -7.57
N GLY A 204 -9.90 -14.86 -6.60
CA GLY A 204 -9.29 -15.34 -5.37
C GLY A 204 -8.10 -16.29 -5.60
N ILE A 205 -8.06 -16.96 -6.75
CA ILE A 205 -6.94 -17.83 -7.14
C ILE A 205 -5.59 -17.08 -7.15
N PHE A 206 -5.57 -15.79 -7.51
CA PHE A 206 -4.33 -15.00 -7.50
C PHE A 206 -3.80 -14.74 -6.08
N ALA A 207 -4.71 -14.62 -5.11
CA ALA A 207 -4.34 -14.53 -3.69
C ALA A 207 -3.77 -15.87 -3.21
N MET A 208 -4.40 -17.00 -3.58
CA MET A 208 -3.93 -18.34 -3.27
C MET A 208 -2.51 -18.60 -3.83
N ILE A 209 -2.32 -18.31 -5.11
CA ILE A 209 -1.02 -18.47 -5.78
C ILE A 209 0.04 -17.56 -5.14
N THR A 210 -0.33 -16.33 -4.78
CA THR A 210 0.62 -15.41 -4.13
C THR A 210 1.02 -15.87 -2.73
N GLU A 211 0.08 -16.40 -1.95
CA GLU A 211 0.36 -16.96 -0.63
C GLU A 211 1.22 -18.23 -0.73
N GLU A 212 0.97 -19.11 -1.70
CA GLU A 212 1.83 -20.28 -1.96
C GLU A 212 3.25 -19.87 -2.31
N ALA A 213 3.41 -18.91 -3.23
CA ALA A 213 4.70 -18.38 -3.62
C ALA A 213 5.42 -17.69 -2.45
N ARG A 214 4.68 -17.02 -1.56
CA ARG A 214 5.20 -16.43 -0.32
C ARG A 214 5.73 -17.50 0.61
N ARG A 215 4.95 -18.55 0.91
CA ARG A 215 5.40 -19.67 1.76
C ARG A 215 6.61 -20.38 1.17
N TYR A 216 6.62 -20.63 -0.14
CA TYR A 216 7.76 -21.22 -0.84
C TYR A 216 9.02 -20.36 -0.68
N ARG A 217 8.89 -19.04 -0.85
CA ARG A 217 9.97 -18.08 -0.66
C ARG A 217 10.50 -18.09 0.78
N THR A 218 9.62 -18.00 1.77
CA THR A 218 9.99 -18.03 3.19
C THR A 218 10.76 -19.31 3.52
N ARG A 219 10.31 -20.47 3.02
CA ARG A 219 11.02 -21.75 3.21
C ARG A 219 12.43 -21.72 2.62
N ARG A 220 12.59 -21.17 1.41
CA ARG A 220 13.93 -21.03 0.79
C ARG A 220 14.85 -20.09 1.57
N VAL A 221 14.33 -18.95 2.02
CA VAL A 221 15.09 -18.02 2.86
C VAL A 221 15.52 -18.68 4.17
N ASN A 222 14.63 -19.42 4.84
CA ASN A 222 14.93 -20.14 6.08
C ASN A 222 15.97 -21.26 5.88
N MET A 223 16.08 -21.82 4.67
CA MET A 223 17.13 -22.78 4.31
C MET A 223 18.46 -22.11 3.93
N GLY A 224 18.55 -20.77 3.99
CA GLY A 224 19.76 -20.00 3.67
C GLY A 224 19.92 -19.62 2.20
N ASP A 225 18.91 -19.82 1.35
CA ASP A 225 18.91 -19.33 -0.03
C ASP A 225 18.47 -17.85 -0.07
N GLU A 226 19.41 -16.94 0.18
CA GLU A 226 19.18 -15.49 0.15
C GLU A 226 18.76 -14.96 -1.24
N SER A 227 19.01 -15.72 -2.31
CA SER A 227 18.57 -15.34 -3.67
C SER A 227 17.05 -15.35 -3.82
N ALA A 228 16.35 -16.02 -2.90
CA ALA A 228 14.90 -16.05 -2.85
C ALA A 228 14.26 -14.75 -2.33
N ALA A 229 15.02 -13.90 -1.62
CA ALA A 229 14.51 -12.68 -1.05
C ALA A 229 14.11 -11.69 -2.17
N LEU A 230 12.90 -11.13 -2.07
CA LEU A 230 12.44 -10.10 -2.99
C LEU A 230 13.18 -8.80 -2.71
N LYS A 231 13.51 -8.07 -3.77
CA LYS A 231 14.17 -6.76 -3.71
C LYS A 231 13.21 -5.67 -4.17
N VAL A 232 11.97 -5.74 -3.66
CA VAL A 232 10.91 -4.84 -4.09
C VAL A 232 11.10 -3.49 -3.42
N ILE A 233 11.26 -2.44 -4.23
CA ILE A 233 11.39 -1.07 -3.73
C ILE A 233 9.99 -0.50 -3.56
N GLN A 234 9.59 -0.24 -2.32
CA GLN A 234 8.37 0.51 -2.05
C GLN A 234 8.54 1.94 -2.58
N PRO A 235 7.66 2.42 -3.48
CA PRO A 235 7.68 3.81 -3.90
C PRO A 235 7.40 4.62 -2.65
N GLN A 236 8.40 5.40 -2.22
CA GLN A 236 8.20 6.42 -1.22
C GLN A 236 7.09 7.31 -1.77
N VAL A 237 5.91 7.24 -1.17
CA VAL A 237 4.85 8.23 -1.42
C VAL A 237 5.53 9.53 -1.04
N GLY A 238 5.91 10.31 -2.05
CA GLY A 238 6.55 11.60 -1.84
C GLY A 238 5.58 12.41 -1.02
N GLY A 239 5.79 12.43 0.30
CA GLY A 239 5.18 13.40 1.17
C GLY A 239 5.46 14.71 0.51
N ALA A 240 4.39 15.39 0.06
CA ALA A 240 4.47 16.73 -0.46
C ALA A 240 5.36 17.48 0.53
N GLY A 241 6.57 17.80 0.09
CA GLY A 241 7.51 18.53 0.89
C GLY A 241 6.78 19.78 1.32
N ILE A 242 6.52 19.91 2.63
CA ILE A 242 6.36 21.23 3.21
C ILE A 242 7.75 21.84 3.05
N VAL A 243 7.96 22.43 1.89
CA VAL A 243 9.05 23.34 1.61
C VAL A 243 8.81 24.50 2.55
N ALA A 244 9.41 24.43 3.74
CA ALA A 244 9.69 25.59 4.58
C ALA A 244 10.73 26.44 3.83
N GLY A 245 10.28 27.09 2.78
CA GLY A 245 11.05 27.93 1.88
C GLY A 245 10.19 29.11 1.46
N GLY A 246 9.86 29.96 2.43
CA GLY A 246 9.28 31.25 2.14
C GLY A 246 10.20 32.07 1.22
N PRO A 247 9.68 32.85 0.26
CA PRO A 247 10.50 33.66 -0.62
C PRO A 247 11.20 34.74 0.21
N ARG A 248 12.53 34.69 0.27
CA ARG A 248 13.31 35.86 0.70
C ARG A 248 13.46 36.79 -0.50
N PRO A 249 12.93 38.03 -0.48
CA PRO A 249 13.29 39.02 -1.48
C PRO A 249 14.75 39.42 -1.25
N SER A 250 15.60 39.13 -2.24
CA SER A 250 16.98 39.58 -2.31
C SER A 250 17.01 41.09 -2.58
N THR A 251 17.35 41.89 -1.58
CA THR A 251 17.83 43.26 -1.79
C THR A 251 19.36 43.28 -1.70
N PRO A 252 20.06 43.90 -2.65
CA PRO A 252 21.51 44.06 -2.57
C PRO A 252 21.84 45.18 -1.57
N VAL A 253 22.42 44.82 -0.42
CA VAL A 253 22.97 45.78 0.53
C VAL A 253 24.35 46.21 0.03
N VAL A 254 24.40 47.41 -0.54
CA VAL A 254 25.62 48.21 -0.71
C VAL A 254 26.09 48.68 0.68
N ALA A 255 27.36 48.44 0.99
CA ALA A 255 27.99 48.88 2.23
C ALA A 255 28.09 50.41 2.30
N GLY A 256 27.51 51.01 3.34
CA GLY A 256 27.65 52.43 3.68
C GLY A 256 27.81 52.61 5.20
N PRO A 257 28.61 53.58 5.66
CA PRO A 257 29.06 53.66 7.06
C PRO A 257 28.00 54.26 7.99
N ARG A 258 28.08 53.81 9.25
CA ARG A 258 27.24 54.22 10.39
C ARG A 258 27.25 55.74 10.63
N PRO A 259 26.14 56.27 11.18
CA PRO A 259 26.26 57.11 12.36
C PRO A 259 25.24 56.80 13.47
N VAL A 260 25.40 57.55 14.56
CA VAL A 260 25.10 57.28 15.97
C VAL A 260 23.72 57.79 16.42
N ALA A 261 23.18 57.10 17.43
CA ALA A 261 22.19 57.44 18.47
C ALA A 261 21.25 58.66 18.35
N GLY A 262 19.96 58.44 18.67
CA GLY A 262 19.09 59.50 19.16
C GLY A 262 17.59 59.18 19.21
N ALA A 263 17.03 59.14 20.43
CA ALA A 263 15.72 59.65 20.85
C ALA A 263 14.38 59.04 20.34
N ILE A 264 13.71 58.33 21.26
CA ILE A 264 12.37 58.59 21.86
C ILE A 264 11.29 59.26 20.99
N GLY A 265 10.13 58.57 20.83
CA GLY A 265 8.81 59.20 20.62
C GLY A 265 7.67 58.20 20.29
N PRO A 266 6.40 58.43 20.70
CA PRO A 266 5.43 57.36 20.98
C PRO A 266 4.15 57.33 20.11
N ILE A 267 3.49 56.16 20.14
CA ILE A 267 2.04 55.84 20.01
C ILE A 267 1.25 56.35 18.78
N ALA A 268 0.65 55.41 18.02
CA ALA A 268 -0.72 55.53 17.52
C ALA A 268 -1.31 54.15 17.17
N ALA A 269 -2.46 53.84 17.77
CA ALA A 269 -3.26 52.65 17.56
C ALA A 269 -4.25 52.83 16.40
N VAL A 270 -4.46 51.82 15.56
CA VAL A 270 -5.73 51.61 14.82
C VAL A 270 -6.03 50.11 14.71
N ARG A 271 -7.32 49.82 14.83
CA ARG A 271 -8.03 48.58 15.15
C ARG A 271 -8.11 47.52 14.03
N PRO A 272 -8.51 46.28 14.40
CA PRO A 272 -8.60 45.12 13.50
C PRO A 272 -9.96 45.00 12.82
N GLY A 273 -9.99 44.29 11.68
CA GLY A 273 -11.19 43.66 11.15
C GLY A 273 -11.59 44.13 9.75
N MET A 274 -11.26 43.33 8.74
CA MET A 274 -12.15 43.03 7.61
C MET A 274 -11.53 41.89 6.79
N TRP A 275 -12.13 40.71 6.84
CA TRP A 275 -11.81 39.61 5.92
C TRP A 275 -12.59 39.86 4.62
N PRO A 276 -11.94 39.91 3.43
CA PRO A 276 -12.66 40.03 2.18
C PRO A 276 -13.19 38.67 1.71
N ARG A 277 -14.48 38.61 1.35
CA ARG A 277 -15.09 37.52 0.59
C ARG A 277 -14.70 37.62 -0.89
N PRO A 278 -14.44 36.52 -1.61
CA PRO A 278 -14.30 36.56 -3.05
C PRO A 278 -15.67 36.72 -3.75
N VAL A 279 -15.76 37.77 -4.56
CA VAL A 279 -16.84 38.01 -5.52
C VAL A 279 -16.59 37.20 -6.78
N VAL A 280 -17.59 36.43 -7.21
CA VAL A 280 -17.66 35.84 -8.55
C VAL A 280 -18.15 36.91 -9.52
N THR A 281 -17.31 37.28 -10.48
CA THR A 281 -17.73 38.09 -11.63
C THR A 281 -17.38 37.37 -12.93
N THR A 282 -18.42 36.80 -13.54
CA THR A 282 -18.45 36.46 -14.96
C THR A 282 -18.49 37.76 -15.76
N THR A 283 -17.58 37.94 -16.73
CA THR A 283 -17.81 38.89 -17.82
C THR A 283 -17.10 38.43 -19.09
N PHE A 284 -17.91 38.20 -20.11
CA PHE A 284 -17.51 38.10 -21.52
C PHE A 284 -17.07 39.48 -22.03
N ALA A 285 -16.00 39.55 -22.81
CA ALA A 285 -15.81 40.62 -23.80
C ALA A 285 -14.80 40.22 -24.90
N ASN A 286 -15.35 40.04 -26.11
CA ASN A 286 -14.84 40.33 -27.45
C ASN A 286 -13.36 40.69 -27.68
N GLY A 287 -12.76 40.01 -28.66
CA GLY A 287 -11.60 40.48 -29.41
C GLY A 287 -11.53 39.79 -30.78
N VAL A 288 -12.14 40.42 -31.80
CA VAL A 288 -12.15 40.02 -33.21
C VAL A 288 -10.88 40.50 -33.89
N GLY A 289 -10.21 39.63 -34.65
CA GLY A 289 -9.14 39.97 -35.59
C GLY A 289 -9.34 39.21 -36.92
N PRO A 290 -8.94 39.77 -38.08
CA PRO A 290 -9.66 39.56 -39.34
C PRO A 290 -8.97 38.61 -40.33
N GLY A 291 -9.78 38.00 -41.19
CA GLY A 291 -9.42 37.72 -42.58
C GLY A 291 -8.95 36.30 -42.89
N MET A 292 -9.85 35.51 -43.48
CA MET A 292 -9.64 34.81 -44.77
C MET A 292 -10.92 34.03 -45.09
N ARG A 293 -11.59 34.37 -46.20
CA ARG A 293 -12.68 33.58 -46.82
C ARG A 293 -12.04 32.64 -47.85
N PRO A 294 -12.63 31.47 -48.09
CA PRO A 294 -13.21 31.21 -49.42
C PRO A 294 -14.60 30.57 -49.30
N THR A 295 -15.63 31.22 -49.84
CA THR A 295 -16.31 30.87 -51.10
C THR A 295 -17.01 29.51 -51.14
N TRP A 296 -18.32 29.65 -51.27
CA TRP A 296 -19.41 28.72 -51.43
C TRP A 296 -19.52 28.23 -52.88
N TRP A 297 -19.64 26.92 -53.08
CA TRP A 297 -20.26 26.20 -54.20
C TRP A 297 -20.38 24.74 -53.70
N GLY A 298 -21.49 24.01 -53.71
CA GLY A 298 -22.71 24.14 -54.48
C GLY A 298 -23.05 22.75 -55.05
N GLY A 299 -23.97 22.04 -54.40
CA GLY A 299 -24.91 21.10 -55.03
C GLY A 299 -24.43 19.70 -55.47
N GLY A 300 -25.34 18.72 -55.36
CA GLY A 300 -25.32 17.56 -56.26
C GLY A 300 -25.82 16.24 -55.67
N LYS A 301 -27.09 15.92 -55.93
CA LYS A 301 -27.76 14.62 -55.70
C LYS A 301 -27.24 13.52 -56.65
N GLY A 302 -27.34 12.27 -56.17
CA GLY A 302 -27.88 11.11 -56.90
C GLY A 302 -26.94 10.38 -57.86
N TYR A 303 -26.74 9.09 -57.62
CA TYR A 303 -27.28 7.95 -58.38
C TYR A 303 -27.39 6.74 -57.45
#